data_AF-A0A7J4RWH0-F1
#
_entry.id   AF-A0A7J4RWH0-F1
#
_cell.length_a   1.000
_cell.length_b   1.000
_cell.length_c   1.000
_cell.angle_alpha   90.00
_cell.angle_beta   90.00
_cell.angle_gamma   90.00
#
_symmetry.space_group_name_H-M   'P 1'
#
loop_
_entity.id
_entity.type
_entity.pdbx_description
1 polymer ?
#
loop_
_entity_poly.entity_id
_entity_poly.type
_entity_poly.pdbx_seq_one_letter_code
_entity_poly.pdbx_strand_id
1 'polypeptide(L)' 'ALPFAGLISTLPFDEALLEYLEVNSKIIDAGCKFKNPYLIPLFLPFLALPDIRILYTGIVDVKNRTYLNVLAQ' A
#
# COMPACT_ATOMS: atom_id res chain seq x y z
N ALA A 1 11.47 10.03 -6.17
CA ALA A 1 10.03 10.48 -6.22
C ALA A 1 9.27 9.81 -7.38
N LEU A 2 7.94 9.67 -7.33
CA LEU A 2 7.12 8.98 -8.36
C LEU A 2 6.15 9.94 -9.09
N PRO A 3 6.62 10.78 -10.02
CA PRO A 3 5.80 11.84 -10.64
C PRO A 3 4.69 11.32 -11.57
N PHE A 4 4.83 10.12 -12.15
CA PHE A 4 3.82 9.59 -13.07
C PHE A 4 2.82 8.73 -12.32
N ALA A 5 1.63 9.29 -12.08
CA ALA A 5 0.51 8.63 -11.39
C ALA A 5 0.84 8.06 -10.00
N GLY A 6 1.95 8.50 -9.38
CA GLY A 6 2.44 7.91 -8.13
C GLY A 6 3.05 6.51 -8.29
N LEU A 7 3.36 6.08 -9.52
CA LEU A 7 3.81 4.72 -9.83
C LEU A 7 5.22 4.66 -10.45
N ILE A 8 5.58 5.63 -11.31
CA ILE A 8 6.83 5.57 -12.08
C ILE A 8 7.71 6.77 -11.76
N SER A 9 9.00 6.48 -11.54
CA SER A 9 10.08 7.47 -11.37
C SER A 9 10.62 7.95 -12.72
N THR A 10 11.09 9.19 -12.79
CA THR A 10 11.89 9.71 -13.93
C THR A 10 13.38 9.44 -13.77
N LEU A 11 13.81 8.94 -12.61
CA LEU A 11 15.23 8.69 -12.33
C LEU A 11 15.77 7.52 -13.16
N PRO A 12 17.08 7.50 -13.45
CA PRO A 12 17.76 6.30 -13.92
C PRO A 12 17.49 5.11 -13.00
N PHE A 13 17.56 3.89 -13.56
CA PHE A 13 17.23 2.67 -12.84
C PHE A 13 18.02 2.52 -11.53
N ASP A 14 19.34 2.72 -11.56
CA ASP A 14 20.20 2.54 -10.39
C ASP A 14 19.88 3.54 -9.27
N GLU A 15 19.58 4.79 -9.62
CA GLU A 15 19.18 5.82 -8.65
C GLU A 15 17.81 5.51 -8.04
N ALA A 16 16.84 5.09 -8.86
CA ALA A 16 15.53 4.66 -8.37
C ALA A 16 15.62 3.43 -7.45
N LEU A 17 16.53 2.49 -7.76
CA LEU A 17 16.80 1.33 -6.92
C LEU A 17 17.38 1.74 -5.57
N LEU A 18 18.33 2.68 -5.55
CA LEU A 18 18.89 3.19 -4.30
C LEU A 18 17.83 3.87 -3.42
N GLU A 19 16.99 4.74 -4.00
CA GLU A 19 15.87 5.35 -3.26
C GLU A 19 14.90 4.29 -2.70
N TYR A 20 14.57 3.28 -3.51
CA TYR A 20 13.71 2.17 -3.09
C TYR A 20 14.30 1.39 -1.91
N LEU A 21 15.60 1.07 -1.94
CA LEU A 21 16.28 0.35 -0.86
C LEU A 21 16.35 1.19 0.42
N GLU A 22 16.58 2.49 0.31
CA GLU A 22 16.59 3.40 1.46
C GLU A 22 15.22 3.47 2.14
N VAL A 23 14.14 3.62 1.37
CA VAL A 23 12.76 3.63 1.91
C VAL A 23 12.45 2.29 2.58
N ASN A 24 12.82 1.17 1.96
CA ASN A 24 12.58 -0.14 2.51
C ASN A 24 13.35 -0.35 3.84
N SER A 25 14.60 0.10 3.94
CA SER A 25 15.37 0.08 5.19
C SER A 25 14.67 0.84 6.29
N LYS A 26 14.24 2.09 6.03
CA LYS A 26 13.56 2.92 7.04
C LYS A 26 12.28 2.27 7.58
N ILE A 27 11.52 1.58 6.73
CA ILE A 27 10.30 0.87 7.15
C ILE A 27 10.64 -0.34 8.04
N ILE A 28 11.71 -1.08 7.70
CA ILE A 28 12.20 -2.20 8.51
C ILE A 28 12.72 -1.69 9.86
N ASP A 29 13.51 -0.62 9.86
CA ASP A 29 14.09 0.01 11.04
C ASP A 29 13.00 0.56 11.98
N ALA A 30 11.85 0.97 11.44
CA ALA A 30 10.67 1.36 12.21
C ALA A 30 9.94 0.16 12.87
N GLY A 31 10.42 -1.07 12.69
CA GLY A 31 9.88 -2.28 13.32
C GLY A 31 8.85 -3.03 12.47
N CYS A 32 8.79 -2.80 11.15
CA CYS A 32 7.89 -3.53 10.28
C CYS A 32 8.24 -5.02 10.24
N LYS A 33 7.25 -5.87 10.54
CA LYS A 33 7.42 -7.34 10.60
C LYS A 33 7.24 -8.03 9.23
N PHE A 34 6.79 -7.29 8.22
CA PHE A 34 6.50 -7.87 6.90
C PHE A 34 7.78 -7.98 6.06
N LYS A 35 7.98 -9.12 5.40
CA LYS A 35 9.13 -9.35 4.52
C LYS A 35 9.19 -8.37 3.34
N ASN A 36 8.04 -7.94 2.84
CA ASN A 36 7.90 -6.96 1.75
C ASN A 36 6.91 -5.86 2.19
N PRO A 37 7.35 -4.85 2.95
CA PRO A 37 6.46 -3.85 3.54
C PRO A 37 5.62 -3.08 2.52
N TYR A 38 6.19 -2.76 1.36
CA TYR A 38 5.53 -2.00 0.30
C TYR A 38 4.33 -2.73 -0.36
N LEU A 39 4.27 -4.07 -0.28
CA LEU A 39 3.13 -4.82 -0.83
C LEU A 39 1.86 -4.65 0.00
N ILE A 40 1.99 -4.40 1.31
CA ILE A 40 0.83 -4.24 2.19
C ILE A 40 -0.07 -3.09 1.71
N PRO A 41 0.40 -1.82 1.59
CA PRO A 41 -0.44 -0.73 1.12
C PRO A 41 -0.95 -0.93 -0.31
N LEU A 42 -0.20 -1.63 -1.17
CA LEU A 42 -0.63 -1.93 -2.54
C LEU A 42 -1.89 -2.80 -2.59
N PHE A 43 -2.01 -3.77 -1.66
CA PHE A 43 -3.15 -4.68 -1.63
C PHE A 43 -4.30 -4.22 -0.73
N LEU A 44 -4.12 -3.20 0.11
CA LEU A 44 -5.19 -2.64 0.94
C LEU A 44 -6.45 -2.28 0.13
N PRO A 45 -6.35 -1.58 -1.02
CA PRO A 45 -7.52 -1.24 -1.83
C PRO A 45 -7.86 -2.29 -2.91
N PHE A 46 -7.26 -3.48 -2.89
CA PHE A 46 -7.37 -4.44 -3.99
C PHE A 46 -8.67 -5.26 -3.92
N LEU A 47 -9.70 -4.74 -4.59
CA LEU A 47 -11.07 -5.28 -4.64
C LEU A 47 -11.21 -6.65 -5.31
N ALA A 48 -10.19 -7.15 -6.01
CA ALA A 48 -10.25 -8.47 -6.63
C ALA A 48 -10.18 -9.63 -5.62
N LEU A 49 -9.71 -9.36 -4.40
CA LEU A 49 -9.60 -10.37 -3.35
C LEU A 49 -10.85 -10.31 -2.44
N PRO A 50 -11.57 -11.44 -2.23
CA PRO A 50 -12.88 -11.47 -1.58
C PRO A 50 -12.79 -11.44 -0.05
N ASP A 51 -12.24 -10.35 0.48
CA ASP A 51 -11.93 -10.17 1.90
C ASP A 51 -12.06 -8.67 2.26
N ILE A 52 -11.86 -8.29 3.52
CA ILE A 52 -12.02 -6.90 3.98
C ILE A 52 -10.90 -6.03 3.40
N ARG A 53 -11.27 -4.91 2.77
CA ARG A 53 -10.35 -3.98 2.11
C ARG A 53 -10.51 -2.56 2.65
N ILE A 54 -9.41 -1.80 2.63
CA ILE A 54 -9.38 -0.40 3.05
C ILE A 54 -9.26 0.45 1.79
N LEU A 55 -10.32 1.17 1.46
CA LEU A 55 -10.37 2.11 0.34
C LEU A 55 -10.32 3.54 0.88
N TYR A 56 -10.12 4.50 -0.02
CA TYR A 56 -10.27 5.92 0.31
C TYR A 56 -11.70 6.30 0.73
N THR A 57 -12.71 5.50 0.35
CA THR A 57 -14.12 5.66 0.73
C THR A 57 -14.49 4.99 2.05
N GLY A 58 -13.56 4.29 2.70
CA GLY A 58 -13.78 3.58 3.96
C GLY A 58 -13.44 2.08 3.88
N ILE A 59 -13.94 1.31 4.83
CA ILE A 59 -13.70 -0.13 4.90
C ILE A 59 -14.82 -0.86 4.15
N VAL A 60 -14.44 -1.79 3.27
CA VAL A 60 -15.36 -2.56 2.42
C VAL A 60 -15.20 -4.05 2.68
N ASP A 61 -16.31 -4.72 2.91
CA ASP A 61 -16.43 -6.17 2.79
C ASP A 61 -16.69 -6.52 1.32
N VAL A 62 -15.65 -6.96 0.61
CA VAL A 62 -15.73 -7.27 -0.82
C VAL A 62 -16.67 -8.45 -1.10
N LYS A 63 -16.70 -9.42 -0.19
CA LYS A 63 -17.51 -10.63 -0.35
C LYS A 63 -19.01 -10.29 -0.31
N ASN A 64 -19.41 -9.45 0.63
CA ASN A 64 -20.80 -9.03 0.81
C ASN A 64 -21.16 -7.75 0.02
N ARG A 65 -20.18 -7.08 -0.58
CA ARG A 65 -20.32 -5.81 -1.32
C ARG A 65 -20.92 -4.70 -0.46
N THR A 66 -20.51 -4.62 0.80
CA THR A 66 -21.01 -3.66 1.78
C THR A 66 -19.87 -2.82 2.34
N TYR A 67 -20.20 -1.58 2.72
CA TYR A 67 -19.32 -0.75 3.54
C TYR A 67 -19.48 -1.12 5.02
N LEU A 68 -18.36 -1.31 5.70
CA LEU A 68 -18.33 -1.54 7.14
C LEU A 68 -18.27 -0.20 7.87
N ASN A 69 -19.27 0.09 8.69
CA ASN A 69 -19.22 1.24 9.58
C ASN A 69 -18.37 0.89 10.81
N VAL A 70 -17.10 1.27 10.78
CA VAL A 70 -16.15 1.03 11.87
C VAL A 70 -16.03 2.20 12.86
N LEU A 71 -16.62 3.34 12.53
CA LEU A 71 -16.75 4.45 13.46
C LEU A 71 -18.12 4.30 14.11
N ALA A 72 -18.17 3.69 15.29
CA ALA A 72 -19.35 3.72 16.13
C ALA A 72 -19.69 5.20 16.39
N GLN A 73 -20.78 5.66 15.79
CA GLN A 73 -21.48 6.88 16.21
C GLN A 73 -22.60 6.47 17.15
#